data_AF-A0A4U9YXX1-F1
#
_entry.id   AF-A0A4U9YXX1-F1
#
_cell.length_a   1.000
_cell.length_b   1.000
_cell.length_c   1.000
_cell.angle_alpha   90.00
_cell.angle_beta   90.00
_cell.angle_gamma   90.00
#
_symmetry.space_group_name_H-M   'P 1'
#
loop_
_entity.id
_entity.type
_entity.pdbx_description
1 polymer ?
#
loop_
_entity_poly.entity_id
_entity_poly.type
_entity_poly.pdbx_seq_one_letter_code
_entity_poly.pdbx_strand_id
1 'polypeptide(L)'
;MIDQEMPVISEVNEEDYCRELAKRIYALSHEKLPILVLFNSRSHLFLVSDILEEWNLAHLAQEKNGTAYNIKKRFDRGEQSILLGMGAFWEGVDFVQADRMIEVITKLPFDNPQDLYVKKMSAYLLAKQKNPFKDYFLPMTILKLKQAIGRTMRREEQKSLILLLDKRVITKSYGSEV
;
A
#
# COMPACT_ATOMS: atom_id res chain seq x y z
N MET A 1 -7.09 4.41 9.97
CA MET A 1 -6.39 5.63 10.41
C MET A 1 -5.73 6.26 9.19
N ILE A 2 -5.71 7.59 9.09
CA ILE A 2 -5.05 8.32 8.01
C ILE A 2 -3.94 9.15 8.64
N ASP A 3 -2.72 9.07 8.10
CA ASP A 3 -1.61 9.93 8.52
C ASP A 3 -1.78 11.33 7.91
N GLN A 4 -1.79 12.36 8.77
CA GLN A 4 -1.99 13.76 8.36
C GLN A 4 -0.67 14.49 8.06
N GLU A 5 0.45 13.91 8.49
CA GLU A 5 1.79 14.50 8.47
C GLU A 5 2.65 14.01 7.30
N MET A 6 2.19 12.98 6.57
CA MET A 6 2.86 12.50 5.37
C MET A 6 2.99 13.62 4.33
N PRO A 7 4.18 13.86 3.75
CA PRO A 7 4.35 14.88 2.72
C PRO A 7 3.56 14.54 1.45
N VAL A 8 3.18 15.57 0.68
CA VAL A 8 2.57 15.36 -0.63
C VAL A 8 3.69 14.94 -1.60
N ILE A 9 3.51 13.81 -2.28
CA ILE A 9 4.56 13.21 -3.14
C ILE A 9 5.09 14.16 -4.23
N SER A 10 4.31 15.13 -4.69
CA SER A 10 4.74 16.12 -5.70
C SER A 10 5.56 17.28 -5.11
N GLU A 11 5.62 17.41 -3.80
CA GLU A 11 6.26 18.52 -3.08
C GLU A 11 7.63 18.14 -2.50
N VAL A 12 7.96 16.85 -2.48
CA VAL A 12 9.23 16.31 -1.98
C VAL A 12 9.86 15.41 -3.04
N ASN A 13 11.18 15.21 -2.97
CA ASN A 13 11.83 14.23 -3.82
C ASN A 13 11.47 12.79 -3.36
N GLU A 14 11.73 11.82 -4.24
CA GLU A 14 11.37 10.41 -4.01
C GLU A 14 12.06 9.82 -2.78
N GLU A 15 13.33 10.17 -2.54
CA GLU A 15 14.11 9.64 -1.42
C GLU A 15 13.57 10.15 -0.07
N ASP A 16 13.30 11.44 0.04
CA ASP A 16 12.71 12.05 1.25
C ASP A 16 11.32 11.47 1.52
N TYR A 17 10.49 11.29 0.49
CA TYR A 17 9.19 10.63 0.63
C TYR A 17 9.34 9.20 1.18
N CYS A 18 10.27 8.42 0.63
CA CYS A 18 10.55 7.06 1.09
C CYS A 18 11.11 7.04 2.51
N ARG A 19 11.92 8.03 2.89
CA ARG A 19 12.44 8.17 4.25
C ARG A 19 11.32 8.47 5.24
N GLU A 20 10.34 9.31 4.88
CA GLU A 20 9.16 9.55 5.71
C GLU A 20 8.28 8.29 5.86
N LEU A 21 8.10 7.50 4.79
CA LEU A 21 7.44 6.19 4.87
C LEU A 21 8.18 5.26 5.84
N ALA A 22 9.50 5.14 5.69
CA ALA A 22 10.33 4.29 6.56
C ALA A 22 10.21 4.71 8.03
N LYS A 23 10.19 6.02 8.34
CA LYS A 23 9.98 6.53 9.71
C LYS A 23 8.67 6.02 10.32
N ARG A 24 7.56 6.02 9.57
CA ARG A 24 6.27 5.49 10.07
C ARG A 24 6.34 3.99 10.30
N ILE A 25 6.94 3.24 9.37
CA ILE A 25 7.11 1.79 9.50
C ILE A 25 7.95 1.44 10.73
N TYR A 26 9.05 2.17 10.97
CA TYR A 26 9.90 2.04 12.15
C TYR A 26 9.16 2.39 13.44
N ALA A 27 8.32 3.42 13.45
CA ALA A 27 7.48 3.73 14.61
C ALA A 27 6.52 2.56 14.90
N LEU A 28 5.82 2.06 13.88
CA LEU A 28 4.87 0.95 14.01
C LEU A 28 5.53 -0.37 14.45
N SER A 29 6.81 -0.60 14.13
CA SER A 29 7.48 -1.84 14.52
C SER A 29 7.58 -2.02 16.04
N HIS A 30 7.45 -0.94 16.81
CA HIS A 30 7.42 -0.99 18.28
C HIS A 30 6.15 -1.62 18.85
N GLU A 31 5.07 -1.70 18.07
CA GLU A 31 3.82 -2.36 18.45
C GLU A 31 3.95 -3.89 18.53
N LYS A 32 5.03 -4.46 17.96
CA LYS A 32 5.30 -5.91 17.93
C LYS A 32 4.15 -6.73 17.32
N LEU A 33 3.40 -6.12 16.40
CA LEU A 33 2.37 -6.78 15.59
C LEU A 33 2.92 -7.12 14.21
N PRO A 34 2.37 -8.12 13.50
CA PRO A 34 2.61 -8.31 12.08
C PRO A 34 2.19 -7.06 11.28
N ILE A 35 3.08 -6.55 10.43
CA ILE A 35 2.89 -5.36 9.60
C ILE A 35 3.03 -5.75 8.14
N LEU A 36 1.95 -5.60 7.38
CA LEU A 36 1.96 -5.68 5.93
C LEU A 36 2.01 -4.25 5.37
N VAL A 37 3.02 -3.95 4.56
CA VAL A 37 3.15 -2.65 3.89
C VAL A 37 2.94 -2.83 2.39
N LEU A 38 1.91 -2.19 1.85
CA LEU A 38 1.51 -2.27 0.46
C LEU A 38 2.04 -1.08 -0.35
N PHE A 39 2.84 -1.39 -1.36
CA PHE A 39 3.40 -0.44 -2.31
C PHE A 39 2.71 -0.55 -3.68
N ASN A 40 2.64 0.59 -4.36
CA ASN A 40 2.23 0.67 -5.77
C ASN A 40 3.43 0.85 -6.72
N SER A 41 4.64 1.00 -6.17
CA SER A 41 5.88 1.18 -6.92
C SER A 41 6.97 0.24 -6.41
N ARG A 42 7.64 -0.42 -7.35
CA ARG A 42 8.84 -1.21 -7.08
C ARG A 42 10.00 -0.35 -6.58
N SER A 43 10.16 0.86 -7.13
CA SER A 43 11.24 1.79 -6.72
C SER A 43 11.10 2.14 -5.23
N HIS A 44 9.91 2.56 -4.80
CA HIS A 44 9.64 2.90 -3.41
C HIS A 44 9.82 1.70 -2.46
N LEU A 45 9.37 0.51 -2.86
CA LEU A 45 9.55 -0.69 -2.05
C LEU A 45 11.05 -0.94 -1.79
N PHE A 46 11.87 -0.82 -2.82
CA PHE A 46 13.30 -1.07 -2.72
C PHE A 46 14.01 0.01 -1.91
N LEU A 47 13.72 1.29 -2.17
CA LEU A 47 14.28 2.42 -1.41
C LEU A 47 13.91 2.34 0.08
N VAL A 48 12.64 2.08 0.41
CA VAL A 48 12.23 1.92 1.80
C VAL A 48 12.93 0.71 2.44
N SER A 49 13.04 -0.41 1.72
CA SER A 49 13.78 -1.58 2.20
C SER A 49 15.25 -1.27 2.50
N ASP A 50 15.94 -0.53 1.62
CA ASP A 50 17.34 -0.12 1.85
C ASP A 50 17.46 0.78 3.10
N ILE A 51 16.55 1.75 3.28
CA ILE A 51 16.53 2.63 4.46
C ILE A 51 16.27 1.83 5.75
N LEU A 52 15.40 0.83 5.71
CA LEU A 52 15.15 -0.03 6.88
C LEU A 52 16.35 -0.92 7.20
N GLU A 53 17.08 -1.41 6.20
CA GLU A 53 18.35 -2.13 6.38
C GLU A 53 19.41 -1.23 7.02
N GLU A 54 19.56 0.02 6.57
CA GLU A 54 20.44 1.03 7.19
C GLU A 54 20.14 1.23 8.68
N TRP A 55 18.86 1.15 9.06
CA TRP A 55 18.41 1.30 10.45
C TRP A 55 18.41 0.00 11.25
N ASN A 56 18.96 -1.09 10.68
CA ASN A 56 18.98 -2.42 11.26
C ASN A 56 17.58 -2.95 11.63
N LEU A 57 16.55 -2.56 10.88
CA LEU A 57 15.20 -3.06 11.07
C LEU A 57 14.94 -4.28 10.18
N ALA A 58 14.86 -5.45 10.80
CA ALA A 58 14.64 -6.71 10.10
C ALA A 58 13.24 -6.76 9.46
N HIS A 59 13.18 -7.16 8.18
CA HIS A 59 11.96 -7.21 7.40
C HIS A 59 12.08 -8.20 6.22
N LEU A 60 10.95 -8.47 5.57
CA LEU A 60 10.88 -9.21 4.30
C LEU A 60 10.40 -8.26 3.20
N ALA A 61 11.13 -8.19 2.09
CA ALA A 61 10.80 -7.39 0.92
C ALA A 61 10.63 -8.28 -0.31
N GLN A 62 9.52 -8.09 -1.05
CA GLN A 62 9.26 -8.80 -2.29
C GLN A 62 10.37 -8.55 -3.31
N GLU A 63 10.75 -9.60 -4.05
CA GLU A 63 11.85 -9.63 -5.01
C GLU A 63 13.27 -9.51 -4.41
N LYS A 64 13.47 -8.83 -3.28
CA LYS A 64 14.76 -8.84 -2.56
C LYS A 64 14.95 -10.12 -1.75
N ASN A 65 13.93 -10.54 -0.99
CA ASN A 65 14.01 -11.73 -0.13
C ASN A 65 13.24 -12.94 -0.70
N GLY A 66 12.69 -12.82 -1.91
CA GLY A 66 12.04 -13.92 -2.64
C GLY A 66 10.76 -13.51 -3.38
N THR A 67 10.11 -14.49 -4.00
CA THR A 67 8.80 -14.31 -4.64
C THR A 67 7.72 -13.99 -3.60
N ALA A 68 6.62 -13.36 -4.02
CA ALA A 68 5.49 -13.04 -3.14
C ALA A 68 5.00 -14.26 -2.32
N TYR A 69 4.90 -15.42 -2.97
CA TYR A 69 4.52 -16.68 -2.31
C TYR A 69 5.52 -17.09 -1.21
N ASN A 70 6.82 -17.04 -1.52
CA ASN A 70 7.87 -17.46 -0.58
C ASN A 70 7.93 -16.55 0.65
N ILE A 71 7.95 -15.23 0.44
CA ILE A 71 8.05 -14.27 1.56
C ILE A 71 6.77 -14.25 2.41
N LYS A 72 5.58 -14.47 1.82
CA LYS A 72 4.35 -14.63 2.61
C LYS A 72 4.45 -15.84 3.53
N LYS A 73 4.89 -16.98 3.02
CA LYS A 73 5.03 -18.20 3.84
C LYS A 73 6.01 -17.99 5.01
N ARG A 74 7.08 -17.22 4.79
CA ARG A 74 8.06 -16.84 5.83
C ARG A 74 7.44 -15.89 6.86
N PHE A 75 6.69 -14.89 6.40
CA PHE A 75 5.95 -13.96 7.25
C PHE A 75 4.91 -14.67 8.13
N ASP A 76 4.10 -15.57 7.55
CA ASP A 76 3.10 -16.34 8.30
C ASP A 76 3.73 -17.23 9.39
N ARG A 77 4.97 -17.68 9.19
CA ARG A 77 5.74 -18.45 10.17
C ARG A 77 6.36 -17.59 11.28
N GLY A 78 6.17 -16.27 11.22
CA GLY A 78 6.74 -15.32 12.16
C GLY A 78 8.25 -15.10 12.00
N GLU A 79 8.82 -15.40 10.82
CA GLU A 79 10.26 -15.19 10.60
C GLU A 79 10.64 -13.71 10.72
N GLN A 80 9.76 -12.82 10.24
CA GLN A 80 9.87 -11.37 10.42
C GLN A 80 8.48 -10.78 10.64
N SER A 81 8.40 -9.72 11.43
CA SER A 81 7.14 -9.02 11.71
C SER A 81 6.76 -7.98 10.65
N ILE A 82 7.63 -7.67 9.69
CA ILE A 82 7.38 -6.67 8.65
C ILE A 82 7.50 -7.32 7.27
N LEU A 83 6.49 -7.12 6.43
CA LEU A 83 6.44 -7.58 5.05
C LEU A 83 6.15 -6.41 4.11
N LEU A 84 7.09 -6.09 3.23
CA LEU A 84 6.96 -5.10 2.17
C LEU A 84 6.54 -5.81 0.88
N GLY A 85 5.33 -5.50 0.40
CA GLY A 85 4.71 -6.16 -0.75
C GLY A 85 4.20 -5.19 -1.80
N MET A 86 4.09 -5.68 -3.04
CA MET A 86 3.49 -4.96 -4.17
C MET A 86 2.76 -5.95 -5.08
N GLY A 87 2.02 -5.45 -6.10
CA GLY A 87 1.37 -6.28 -7.11
C GLY A 87 0.50 -7.40 -6.50
N ALA A 88 0.98 -8.66 -6.54
CA ALA A 88 0.29 -9.83 -6.03
C ALA A 88 -0.25 -9.71 -4.60
N PHE A 89 0.38 -8.91 -3.73
CA PHE A 89 -0.13 -8.65 -2.37
C PHE A 89 -1.45 -7.86 -2.34
N TRP A 90 -1.75 -7.08 -3.38
CA TRP A 90 -3.04 -6.42 -3.56
C TRP A 90 -4.14 -7.40 -4.01
N GLU A 91 -3.78 -8.43 -4.79
CA GLU A 91 -4.73 -9.22 -5.58
C GLU A 91 -4.95 -10.66 -5.11
N GLY A 92 -4.04 -11.25 -4.31
CA GLY A 92 -4.05 -12.71 -4.14
C GLY A 92 -3.64 -13.25 -2.78
N VAL A 93 -3.16 -12.42 -1.86
CA VAL A 93 -2.57 -12.92 -0.61
C VAL A 93 -3.52 -12.71 0.57
N ASP A 94 -3.86 -13.79 1.25
CA ASP A 94 -4.74 -13.79 2.42
C ASP A 94 -3.93 -14.07 3.69
N PHE A 95 -4.20 -13.31 4.75
CA PHE A 95 -3.48 -13.35 6.04
C PHE A 95 -4.37 -13.88 7.17
N VAL A 96 -5.20 -14.89 6.87
CA VAL A 96 -6.15 -15.50 7.81
C VAL A 96 -5.52 -15.91 9.14
N GLN A 97 -4.26 -16.32 9.16
CA GLN A 97 -3.62 -16.87 10.37
C GLN A 97 -3.24 -15.81 11.41
N ALA A 98 -3.19 -14.52 11.06
CA ALA A 98 -2.86 -13.46 12.01
C ALA A 98 -4.13 -12.96 12.72
N ASP A 99 -4.23 -13.15 14.04
CA ASP A 99 -5.36 -12.64 14.84
C ASP A 99 -5.36 -11.11 14.95
N ARG A 100 -4.18 -10.49 14.85
CA ARG A 100 -3.99 -9.04 14.82
C ARG A 100 -2.90 -8.69 13.84
N MET A 101 -3.12 -7.64 13.04
CA MET A 101 -2.08 -7.11 12.14
C MET A 101 -2.30 -5.63 11.84
N ILE A 102 -1.25 -5.00 11.32
CA ILE A 102 -1.30 -3.64 10.79
C ILE A 102 -1.13 -3.72 9.28
N GLU A 103 -2.09 -3.21 8.53
CA GLU A 103 -2.00 -3.03 7.09
C GLU A 103 -1.68 -1.56 6.80
N VAL A 104 -0.55 -1.32 6.15
CA VAL A 104 -0.07 0.01 5.79
C VAL A 104 -0.21 0.19 4.28
N ILE A 105 -1.05 1.11 3.86
CA ILE A 105 -1.22 1.49 2.46
C ILE A 105 -0.39 2.75 2.22
N THR A 106 0.72 2.62 1.50
CA THR A 106 1.69 3.71 1.31
C THR A 106 1.17 4.83 0.40
N LYS A 107 0.25 4.50 -0.51
CA LYS A 107 -0.33 5.42 -1.50
C LYS A 107 -1.66 4.87 -2.03
N LEU A 108 -2.57 5.75 -2.41
CA LEU A 108 -3.80 5.38 -3.11
C LEU A 108 -3.46 4.63 -4.42
N PRO A 109 -4.03 3.43 -4.65
CA PRO A 109 -3.71 2.53 -5.77
C PRO A 109 -4.37 2.93 -7.09
N PHE A 110 -4.19 4.18 -7.49
CA PHE A 110 -4.60 4.65 -8.81
C PHE A 110 -3.90 3.85 -9.91
N ASP A 111 -4.65 3.50 -10.95
CA ASP A 111 -4.10 2.85 -12.13
C ASP A 111 -3.02 3.70 -12.80
N ASN A 112 -2.05 3.03 -13.41
CA ASN A 112 -1.01 3.71 -14.18
C ASN A 112 -1.63 4.34 -15.44
N PRO A 113 -1.62 5.67 -15.60
CA PRO A 113 -2.17 6.33 -16.79
C PRO A 113 -1.39 5.97 -18.07
N GLN A 114 -0.19 5.41 -17.96
CA GLN A 114 0.59 4.96 -19.10
C GLN A 114 0.20 3.57 -19.62
N ASP A 115 -0.58 2.80 -18.85
CA ASP A 115 -1.08 1.49 -19.26
C ASP A 115 -1.98 1.59 -20.51
N LEU A 116 -1.84 0.62 -21.43
CA LEU A 116 -2.53 0.64 -22.72
C LEU A 116 -4.05 0.56 -22.57
N TYR A 117 -4.54 -0.27 -21.66
CA TYR A 117 -5.97 -0.39 -21.39
C TYR A 117 -6.49 0.90 -20.75
N VAL A 118 -5.80 1.43 -19.75
CA VAL A 118 -6.17 2.67 -19.05
C VAL A 118 -6.22 3.87 -20.02
N LYS A 119 -5.26 3.96 -20.96
CA LYS A 119 -5.28 4.98 -22.03
C LYS A 119 -6.52 4.87 -22.91
N LYS A 120 -6.82 3.65 -23.39
CA LYS A 120 -8.00 3.40 -24.24
C LYS A 120 -9.30 3.70 -23.50
N MET A 121 -9.41 3.29 -22.24
CA MET A 121 -10.57 3.56 -21.39
C MET A 121 -10.75 5.07 -21.17
N SER A 122 -9.66 5.78 -20.88
CA SER A 122 -9.69 7.25 -20.71
C SER A 122 -10.14 7.96 -21.99
N ALA A 123 -9.59 7.56 -23.15
CA ALA A 123 -10.01 8.10 -24.44
C ALA A 123 -11.49 7.83 -24.75
N TYR A 124 -11.97 6.62 -24.44
CA TYR A 124 -13.38 6.26 -24.61
C TYR A 124 -14.32 7.13 -23.75
N LEU A 125 -13.97 7.36 -22.48
CA LEU A 125 -14.76 8.21 -21.59
C LEU A 125 -14.76 9.67 -22.04
N LEU A 126 -13.61 10.20 -22.46
CA LEU A 126 -13.51 11.55 -23.02
C LEU A 126 -14.37 11.72 -24.28
N ALA A 127 -14.36 10.74 -25.19
CA ALA A 127 -15.22 10.75 -26.38
C ALA A 127 -16.73 10.72 -26.05
N LYS A 128 -17.09 10.24 -24.86
CA LYS A 128 -18.45 10.26 -24.31
C LYS A 128 -18.75 11.50 -23.45
N GLN A 129 -17.87 12.51 -23.45
CA GLN A 129 -17.97 13.72 -22.62
C GLN A 129 -18.03 13.42 -21.11
N LYS A 130 -17.43 12.29 -20.69
CA LYS A 130 -17.30 11.90 -19.28
C LYS A 130 -15.93 12.29 -18.74
N ASN A 131 -15.76 12.23 -17.42
CA ASN A 131 -14.51 12.56 -16.74
C ASN A 131 -13.79 11.27 -16.34
N PRO A 132 -12.67 10.88 -17.00
CA PRO A 132 -11.96 9.63 -16.67
C PRO A 132 -11.57 9.50 -15.20
N PHE A 133 -11.24 10.62 -14.54
CA PHE A 133 -10.88 10.59 -13.13
C PHE A 133 -12.07 10.14 -12.26
N LYS A 134 -13.24 10.79 -12.44
CA LYS A 134 -14.45 10.49 -11.66
C LYS A 134 -15.12 9.17 -12.08
N ASP A 135 -15.15 8.90 -13.37
CA ASP A 135 -15.89 7.77 -13.94
C ASP A 135 -15.08 6.45 -13.98
N TYR A 136 -13.75 6.50 -13.78
CA TYR A 136 -12.90 5.30 -13.80
C TYR A 136 -11.86 5.28 -12.67
N PHE A 137 -10.93 6.24 -12.64
CA PHE A 137 -9.77 6.17 -11.73
C PHE A 137 -10.18 6.11 -10.26
N LEU A 138 -11.10 6.99 -9.84
CA LEU A 138 -11.57 7.05 -8.46
C LEU A 138 -12.35 5.79 -8.05
N PRO A 139 -13.40 5.35 -8.78
CA PRO A 139 -14.10 4.09 -8.49
C PRO A 139 -13.18 2.87 -8.43
N MET A 140 -12.24 2.74 -9.37
CA MET A 140 -11.29 1.62 -9.39
C MET A 140 -10.34 1.65 -8.20
N THR A 141 -9.89 2.84 -7.80
CA THR A 141 -9.05 3.02 -6.61
C THR A 141 -9.80 2.61 -5.34
N ILE A 142 -11.05 3.06 -5.18
CA ILE A 142 -11.91 2.69 -4.04
C ILE A 142 -12.13 1.17 -4.02
N LEU A 143 -12.41 0.56 -5.17
CA LEU A 143 -12.59 -0.89 -5.27
C LEU A 143 -11.35 -1.66 -4.82
N LYS A 144 -10.16 -1.27 -5.29
CA LYS A 144 -8.88 -1.88 -4.89
C LYS A 144 -8.61 -1.73 -3.40
N LEU A 145 -8.88 -0.55 -2.84
CA LEU A 145 -8.75 -0.31 -1.40
C LEU A 145 -9.67 -1.22 -0.60
N LYS A 146 -10.97 -1.29 -0.96
CA LYS A 146 -11.93 -2.19 -0.30
C LYS A 146 -11.49 -3.65 -0.37
N GLN A 147 -10.92 -4.07 -1.49
CA GLN A 147 -10.40 -5.43 -1.66
C GLN A 147 -9.16 -5.71 -0.81
N ALA A 148 -8.22 -4.77 -0.71
CA ALA A 148 -7.03 -4.90 0.14
C ALA A 148 -7.44 -5.00 1.62
N ILE A 149 -8.25 -4.04 2.08
CA ILE A 149 -8.81 -3.96 3.43
C ILE A 149 -9.62 -5.22 3.79
N GLY A 150 -10.42 -5.74 2.86
CA GLY A 150 -11.22 -6.95 3.09
C GLY A 150 -10.40 -8.23 3.27
N ARG A 151 -9.12 -8.26 2.87
CA ARG A 151 -8.25 -9.42 3.07
C ARG A 151 -7.69 -9.52 4.48
N THR A 152 -7.62 -8.40 5.19
CA THR A 152 -7.10 -8.35 6.57
C THR A 152 -8.21 -8.37 7.61
N MET A 153 -9.48 -8.44 7.20
CA MET A 153 -10.66 -8.52 8.08
C MET A 153 -11.59 -9.68 7.70
N ARG A 154 -11.06 -10.91 7.62
CA ARG A 154 -11.85 -12.08 7.19
C ARG A 154 -12.52 -12.87 8.33
N ARG A 155 -11.96 -12.82 9.55
CA ARG A 155 -12.55 -13.46 10.73
C ARG A 155 -13.13 -12.39 11.63
N GLU A 156 -14.31 -12.62 12.22
CA GLU A 156 -14.94 -11.69 13.17
C GLU A 156 -14.02 -11.31 14.34
N GLU A 157 -13.13 -12.22 14.72
CA GLU A 157 -12.18 -12.04 15.82
C GLU A 157 -10.86 -11.37 15.39
N GLN A 158 -10.60 -11.25 14.07
CA GLN A 158 -9.37 -10.65 13.55
C GLN A 158 -9.43 -9.12 13.73
N LYS A 159 -8.55 -8.59 14.58
CA LYS A 159 -8.44 -7.15 14.82
C LYS A 159 -7.31 -6.56 14.00
N SER A 160 -7.65 -5.98 12.85
CA SER A 160 -6.67 -5.35 11.96
C SER A 160 -6.77 -3.83 12.00
N LEU A 161 -5.61 -3.17 12.13
CA LEU A 161 -5.49 -1.72 12.00
C LEU A 161 -5.06 -1.40 10.58
N ILE A 162 -5.76 -0.46 9.95
CA ILE A 162 -5.41 0.00 8.61
C ILE A 162 -4.87 1.42 8.72
N LEU A 163 -3.65 1.64 8.22
CA LEU A 163 -3.02 2.94 8.15
C LEU A 163 -2.81 3.36 6.70
N LEU A 164 -3.43 4.47 6.32
CA LEU A 164 -3.22 5.07 5.02
C LEU A 164 -2.23 6.23 5.13
N LEU A 165 -1.12 6.14 4.40
CA LEU A 165 -0.01 7.12 4.39
C LEU A 165 -0.11 8.11 3.22
N ASP A 166 -1.32 8.32 2.70
CA ASP A 166 -1.56 9.21 1.55
C ASP A 166 -2.39 10.42 1.96
N LYS A 167 -1.73 11.58 2.10
CA LYS A 167 -2.35 12.84 2.49
C LYS A 167 -3.45 13.30 1.52
N ARG A 168 -3.54 12.73 0.30
CA ARG A 168 -4.56 13.10 -0.69
C ARG A 168 -5.98 12.77 -0.23
N VAL A 169 -6.16 11.81 0.67
CA VAL A 169 -7.49 11.50 1.24
C VAL A 169 -8.03 12.66 2.09
N ILE A 170 -7.15 13.50 2.64
CA ILE A 170 -7.57 14.66 3.43
C ILE A 170 -7.54 15.93 2.57
N THR A 171 -6.55 16.06 1.69
CA THR A 171 -6.27 17.33 0.98
C THR A 171 -7.00 17.47 -0.35
N LYS A 172 -7.50 16.38 -0.94
CA LYS A 172 -8.22 16.43 -2.23
C LYS A 172 -9.72 16.29 -2.02
N SER A 173 -10.50 16.96 -2.86
CA SER A 173 -11.97 16.97 -2.78
C SER A 173 -12.59 15.57 -2.87
N TYR A 174 -11.99 14.68 -3.67
CA TYR A 174 -12.42 13.29 -3.80
C TYR A 174 -12.10 12.43 -2.56
N GLY A 175 -11.31 12.96 -1.61
CA GLY A 175 -10.89 12.21 -0.43
C GLY A 175 -12.06 11.77 0.45
N SER A 176 -13.17 12.52 0.44
CA SER A 176 -14.41 12.14 1.13
C SER A 176 -15.12 10.92 0.53
N GLU A 177 -14.78 10.54 -0.70
CA GLU A 177 -15.33 9.36 -1.40
C GLU A 177 -14.47 8.09 -1.17
N VAL A 178 -13.27 8.25 -0.61
CA VAL A 178 -12.29 7.18 -0.35
C VAL A 178 -12.49 6.62 1.06
#